data_AF-A0A1B4XH52-F1
#
_entry.id   AF-A0A1B4XH52-F1
#
_cell.length_a   1.000
_cell.length_b   1.000
_cell.length_c   1.000
_cell.angle_alpha   90.00
_cell.angle_beta   90.00
_cell.angle_gamma   90.00
#
_symmetry.space_group_name_H-M   'P 1'
#
loop_
_entity.id
_entity.type
_entity.pdbx_description
1 polymer ?
#
loop_
_entity_poly.entity_id
_entity_poly.type
_entity_poly.pdbx_seq_one_letter_code
_entity_poly.pdbx_strand_id
1 'polypeptide(L)'
;MNGTLTTAVLGGLILLFSISTPLWARVDADEAQLETVRKDIDKDWAHAGQADRIQSLAKQFNVEPGVVESLRANKQGWGETTIELSMAQQLMQTDANTYPTMTAALNKIETLRGQKMGWGKIANYFGFKLGPVVSAAQHVRNEARTTAASNVGKSGKPATATRVERAGRPERVSRPERPARPERAARVH
;
A
#
# COMPACT_ATOMS: atom_id res chain seq x y z
N MET A 1 53.65 -18.53 23.37
CA MET A 1 52.98 -18.11 22.12
C MET A 1 51.77 -19.01 21.94
N ASN A 2 50.61 -18.37 21.89
CA ASN A 2 49.29 -18.98 21.87
C ASN A 2 48.97 -19.55 20.48
N GLY A 3 48.13 -20.58 20.39
CA GLY A 3 47.48 -20.96 19.14
C GLY A 3 47.09 -22.43 19.02
N THR A 4 46.20 -22.89 19.90
CA THR A 4 45.53 -24.20 19.84
C THR A 4 44.41 -24.24 18.80
N LEU A 5 44.42 -25.32 18.02
CA LEU A 5 43.30 -26.16 17.58
C LEU A 5 42.34 -25.64 16.48
N THR A 6 42.56 -26.23 15.31
CA THR A 6 41.62 -26.54 14.22
C THR A 6 40.49 -27.46 14.70
N THR A 7 39.23 -27.07 14.45
CA THR A 7 38.00 -27.87 14.68
C THR A 7 37.12 -27.68 13.44
N ALA A 8 37.09 -28.63 12.50
CA ALA A 8 36.20 -29.79 12.42
C ALA A 8 34.71 -29.44 12.21
N VAL A 9 34.27 -29.64 10.96
CA VAL A 9 32.98 -30.19 10.47
C VAL A 9 31.85 -30.34 11.50
N LEU A 10 30.65 -29.80 11.21
CA LEU A 10 29.38 -30.53 11.36
C LEU A 10 28.19 -29.74 10.79
N GLY A 11 27.51 -30.35 9.82
CA GLY A 11 26.16 -29.95 9.43
C GLY A 11 25.17 -30.18 10.57
N GLY A 12 24.10 -29.39 10.59
CA GLY A 12 23.08 -29.47 11.63
C GLY A 12 21.77 -28.85 11.21
N LEU A 13 20.95 -29.66 10.53
CA LEU A 13 19.52 -29.85 10.78
C LEU A 13 18.76 -28.66 11.41
N ILE A 14 18.05 -27.88 10.59
CA ILE A 14 17.01 -26.94 11.03
C ILE A 14 15.85 -27.77 11.60
N LEU A 15 15.89 -28.00 12.91
CA LEU A 15 14.78 -28.58 13.66
C LEU A 15 13.63 -27.56 13.71
N LEU A 16 12.48 -28.01 13.22
CA LEU A 16 11.17 -27.39 13.36
C LEU A 16 10.87 -27.10 14.83
N PHE A 17 11.14 -25.87 15.26
CA PHE A 17 10.49 -25.31 16.43
C PHE A 17 9.26 -24.54 15.95
N SER A 18 8.11 -25.16 16.11
CA SER A 18 6.80 -24.51 16.12
C SER A 18 6.74 -23.55 17.33
N ILE A 19 7.50 -22.46 17.28
CA ILE A 19 7.45 -21.42 18.30
C ILE A 19 6.14 -20.68 18.03
N SER A 20 5.16 -20.90 18.91
CA SER A 20 4.12 -19.92 19.17
C SER A 20 4.82 -18.60 19.49
N THR A 21 5.13 -17.81 18.46
CA THR A 21 5.76 -16.50 18.62
C THR A 21 4.86 -15.71 19.56
N PRO A 22 5.36 -15.28 20.73
CA PRO A 22 4.53 -14.54 21.67
C PRO A 22 3.98 -13.30 20.97
N LEU A 23 2.70 -13.00 21.24
CA LEU A 23 1.95 -11.92 20.59
C LEU A 23 2.71 -10.58 20.59
N TRP A 24 3.51 -10.34 21.63
CA TRP A 24 4.34 -9.15 21.85
C TRP A 24 5.44 -8.96 20.78
N ALA A 25 6.10 -10.03 20.35
CA ALA A 25 7.14 -9.95 19.32
C ALA A 25 6.59 -9.56 17.93
N ARG A 26 5.31 -9.86 17.68
CA ARG A 26 4.61 -9.43 16.46
C ARG A 26 4.25 -7.95 16.52
N VAL A 27 3.83 -7.46 17.69
CA VAL A 27 3.52 -6.03 17.89
C VAL A 27 4.77 -5.17 17.68
N ASP A 28 5.94 -5.59 18.18
CA ASP A 28 7.19 -4.86 17.96
C ASP A 28 7.62 -4.86 16.49
N ALA A 29 7.43 -5.99 15.80
CA ALA A 29 7.70 -6.10 14.36
C ALA A 29 6.77 -5.21 13.52
N ASP A 30 5.46 -5.21 13.85
CA ASP A 30 4.46 -4.39 13.18
C ASP A 30 4.73 -2.88 13.41
N GLU A 31 5.16 -2.48 14.61
CA GLU A 31 5.58 -1.09 14.92
C GLU A 31 6.78 -0.68 14.06
N ALA A 32 7.81 -1.53 13.97
CA ALA A 32 8.99 -1.26 13.16
C ALA A 32 8.65 -1.16 11.66
N GLN A 33 7.70 -1.99 11.21
CA GLN A 33 7.16 -1.90 9.85
C GLN A 33 6.41 -0.60 9.63
N LEU A 34 5.55 -0.17 10.55
CA LEU A 34 4.85 1.12 10.46
C LEU A 34 5.81 2.30 10.35
N GLU A 35 6.86 2.35 11.17
CA GLU A 35 7.84 3.42 11.10
C GLU A 35 8.61 3.43 9.77
N THR A 36 8.85 2.25 9.19
CA THR A 36 9.46 2.13 7.86
C THR A 36 8.49 2.62 6.77
N VAL A 37 7.25 2.13 6.79
CA VAL A 37 6.21 2.50 5.84
C VAL A 37 5.91 3.99 5.90
N ARG A 38 5.83 4.57 7.09
CA ARG A 38 5.68 6.01 7.33
C ARG A 38 6.74 6.82 6.59
N LYS A 39 8.01 6.50 6.81
CA LYS A 39 9.15 7.19 6.18
C LYS A 39 9.13 7.04 4.67
N ASP A 40 8.78 5.85 4.19
CA ASP A 40 8.69 5.59 2.76
C ASP A 40 7.54 6.35 2.10
N ILE A 41 6.36 6.45 2.74
CA ILE A 41 5.24 7.27 2.24
C ILE A 41 5.67 8.73 2.14
N ASP A 42 6.29 9.27 3.19
CA ASP A 42 6.78 10.65 3.20
C ASP A 42 7.77 10.92 2.07
N LYS A 43 8.65 9.95 1.80
CA LYS A 43 9.64 10.00 0.71
C LYS A 43 8.99 9.86 -0.67
N ASP A 44 8.17 8.83 -0.86
CA ASP A 44 7.55 8.51 -2.16
C ASP A 44 6.56 9.61 -2.59
N TRP A 45 5.94 10.28 -1.62
CA TRP A 45 5.10 11.45 -1.88
C TRP A 45 5.84 12.78 -1.88
N ALA A 46 7.13 12.86 -1.59
CA ALA A 46 7.86 14.15 -1.53
C ALA A 46 7.62 15.03 -2.76
N HIS A 47 7.43 14.42 -3.94
CA HIS A 47 7.24 15.09 -5.23
C HIS A 47 5.79 15.29 -5.68
N ALA A 48 4.80 14.66 -5.04
CA ALA A 48 3.38 14.76 -5.44
C ALA A 48 2.76 16.11 -5.03
N GLY A 49 1.72 16.63 -5.69
CA GLY A 49 1.02 17.84 -5.18
C GLY A 49 0.29 17.57 -3.86
N GLN A 50 0.19 18.55 -2.96
CA GLN A 50 -0.60 18.37 -1.71
C GLN A 50 -2.06 17.98 -1.99
N ALA A 51 -2.67 18.60 -3.00
CA ALA A 51 -4.04 18.29 -3.43
C ALA A 51 -4.20 16.84 -3.93
N ASP A 52 -3.22 16.32 -4.69
CA ASP A 52 -3.25 14.95 -5.20
C ASP A 52 -3.16 13.93 -4.06
N ARG A 53 -2.33 14.21 -3.06
CA ARG A 53 -2.17 13.37 -1.86
C ARG A 53 -3.46 13.35 -1.03
N ILE A 54 -4.07 14.53 -0.80
CA ILE A 54 -5.37 14.65 -0.11
C ILE A 54 -6.44 13.84 -0.83
N GLN A 55 -6.57 13.98 -2.15
CA GLN A 55 -7.55 13.24 -2.92
C GLN A 55 -7.30 11.73 -2.91
N SER A 56 -6.03 11.30 -2.95
CA SER A 56 -5.68 9.88 -2.92
C SER A 56 -6.06 9.25 -1.57
N LEU A 57 -5.70 9.90 -0.46
CA LEU A 57 -6.07 9.46 0.88
C LEU A 57 -7.59 9.46 1.10
N ALA A 58 -8.27 10.53 0.68
CA ALA A 58 -9.72 10.64 0.79
C ALA A 58 -10.43 9.47 0.08
N LYS A 59 -9.95 9.11 -1.13
CA LYS A 59 -10.49 7.98 -1.90
C LYS A 59 -10.20 6.63 -1.26
N GLN A 60 -8.97 6.40 -0.80
CA GLN A 60 -8.56 5.12 -0.20
C GLN A 60 -9.31 4.83 1.10
N PHE A 61 -9.44 5.84 1.96
CA PHE A 61 -10.10 5.70 3.25
C PHE A 61 -11.61 5.96 3.20
N ASN A 62 -12.14 6.32 2.03
CA ASN A 62 -13.52 6.75 1.83
C ASN A 62 -13.94 7.85 2.84
N VAL A 63 -13.05 8.83 3.05
CA VAL A 63 -13.25 9.96 3.96
C VAL A 63 -13.34 11.27 3.19
N GLU A 64 -13.94 12.28 3.80
CA GLU A 64 -13.99 13.62 3.22
C GLU A 64 -12.58 14.22 3.10
N PRO A 65 -12.22 14.86 1.97
CA PRO A 65 -10.92 15.51 1.78
C PRO A 65 -10.55 16.50 2.89
N GLY A 66 -11.55 17.20 3.45
CA GLY A 66 -11.36 18.13 4.56
C GLY A 66 -10.79 17.49 5.82
N VAL A 67 -11.10 16.21 6.10
CA VAL A 67 -10.55 15.48 7.25
C VAL A 67 -9.04 15.25 7.08
N VAL A 68 -8.62 14.88 5.87
CA VAL A 68 -7.20 14.70 5.54
C VAL A 68 -6.45 16.03 5.58
N GLU A 69 -7.09 17.11 5.12
CA GLU A 69 -6.53 18.46 5.16
C GLU A 69 -6.35 18.95 6.61
N SER A 70 -7.32 18.73 7.50
CA SER A 70 -7.19 19.09 8.91
C SER A 70 -6.07 18.34 9.61
N LEU A 71 -5.90 17.04 9.34
CA LEU A 71 -4.79 16.26 9.89
C LEU A 71 -3.44 16.74 9.37
N ARG A 72 -3.39 17.14 8.10
CA ARG A 72 -2.18 17.73 7.53
C ARG A 72 -1.85 19.09 8.15
N ALA A 73 -2.88 19.89 8.47
CA ALA A 73 -2.73 21.18 9.13
C ALA A 73 -2.09 21.06 10.53
N ASN A 74 -2.28 19.93 11.21
CA ASN A 74 -1.61 19.58 12.47
C ASN A 74 -0.09 19.30 12.31
N LYS A 75 0.50 19.62 11.16
CA LYS A 75 1.94 19.53 10.82
C LYS A 75 2.54 18.13 10.89
N GLN A 76 1.73 17.09 10.87
CA GLN A 76 2.20 15.71 10.82
C GLN A 76 2.62 15.33 9.39
N GLY A 77 3.59 14.41 9.27
CA GLY A 77 4.01 13.84 7.98
C GLY A 77 2.87 13.05 7.33
N TRP A 78 2.93 12.83 6.01
CA TRP A 78 1.91 12.07 5.30
C TRP A 78 1.82 10.62 5.74
N GLY A 79 2.97 10.01 6.08
CA GLY A 79 3.00 8.68 6.66
C GLY A 79 2.25 8.63 7.99
N GLU A 80 2.42 9.65 8.84
CA GLU A 80 1.74 9.75 10.13
C GLU A 80 0.22 9.91 9.94
N THR A 81 -0.20 10.85 9.08
CA THR A 81 -1.62 11.06 8.74
C THR A 81 -2.27 9.79 8.19
N THR A 82 -1.56 9.02 7.38
CA THR A 82 -2.05 7.74 6.84
C THR A 82 -2.28 6.71 7.94
N ILE A 83 -1.36 6.62 8.89
CA ILE A 83 -1.45 5.69 10.03
C ILE A 83 -2.61 6.08 10.94
N GLU A 84 -2.79 7.38 11.23
CA GLU A 84 -3.92 7.87 12.02
C GLU A 84 -5.27 7.59 11.37
N LEU A 85 -5.39 7.86 10.07
CA LEU A 85 -6.61 7.57 9.30
C LEU A 85 -6.94 6.08 9.30
N SER A 86 -5.93 5.22 9.09
CA SER A 86 -6.13 3.77 9.07
C SER A 86 -6.53 3.21 10.44
N MET A 87 -5.95 3.70 11.55
CA MET A 87 -6.42 3.29 12.87
C MET A 87 -7.78 3.84 13.21
N ALA A 88 -8.09 5.09 12.83
CA ALA A 88 -9.39 5.65 13.08
C ALA A 88 -10.48 4.86 12.34
N GLN A 89 -10.21 4.43 11.11
CA GLN A 89 -11.08 3.51 10.39
C GLN A 89 -11.20 2.15 11.10
N GLN A 90 -10.10 1.60 11.59
CA GLN A 90 -10.11 0.33 12.33
C GLN A 90 -10.89 0.43 13.65
N LEU A 91 -10.81 1.56 14.33
CA LEU A 91 -11.58 1.87 15.53
C LEU A 91 -13.07 1.91 15.23
N MET A 92 -13.47 2.58 14.16
CA MET A 92 -14.87 2.60 13.74
C MET A 92 -15.38 1.20 13.38
N GLN A 93 -14.53 0.32 12.86
CA GLN A 93 -14.89 -1.07 12.56
C GLN A 93 -14.96 -1.95 13.80
N THR A 94 -14.09 -1.71 14.78
CA THR A 94 -13.99 -2.53 16.01
C THR A 94 -15.04 -2.09 17.03
N ASP A 95 -15.18 -0.77 17.23
CA ASP A 95 -16.00 -0.13 18.25
C ASP A 95 -16.92 0.95 17.64
N ALA A 96 -17.72 0.58 16.65
CA ALA A 96 -18.67 1.47 15.97
C ALA A 96 -19.62 2.21 16.94
N ASN A 97 -19.95 1.58 18.08
CA ASN A 97 -20.84 2.15 19.09
C ASN A 97 -20.17 3.26 19.91
N THR A 98 -18.87 3.17 20.14
CA THR A 98 -18.10 4.15 20.93
C THR A 98 -17.55 5.27 20.04
N TYR A 99 -17.19 4.95 18.80
CA TYR A 99 -16.62 5.88 17.83
C TYR A 99 -17.44 5.88 16.53
N PRO A 100 -18.62 6.55 16.51
CA PRO A 100 -19.49 6.58 15.33
C PRO A 100 -18.93 7.43 14.20
N THR A 101 -17.98 8.32 14.49
CA THR A 101 -17.39 9.25 13.51
C THR A 101 -15.88 9.14 13.47
N MET A 102 -15.31 9.33 12.28
CA MET A 102 -13.86 9.33 12.05
C MET A 102 -13.17 10.39 12.92
N THR A 103 -13.75 11.58 13.05
CA THR A 103 -13.23 12.67 13.87
C THR A 103 -13.12 12.29 15.36
N ALA A 104 -14.11 11.58 15.91
CA ALA A 104 -14.07 11.15 17.31
C ALA A 104 -12.94 10.14 17.56
N ALA A 105 -12.74 9.20 16.63
CA ALA A 105 -11.65 8.24 16.67
C ALA A 105 -10.29 8.93 16.54
N LEU A 106 -10.14 9.86 15.58
CA LEU A 106 -8.91 10.63 15.35
C LEU A 106 -8.51 11.45 16.58
N ASN A 107 -9.43 12.22 17.17
CA ASN A 107 -9.16 13.02 18.37
C ASN A 107 -8.61 12.17 19.53
N LYS A 108 -9.14 10.95 19.68
CA LYS A 108 -8.69 10.03 20.72
C LYS A 108 -7.29 9.48 20.42
N ILE A 109 -7.02 9.08 19.18
CA ILE A 109 -5.70 8.62 18.74
C ILE A 109 -4.65 9.73 18.92
N GLU A 110 -4.96 10.96 18.49
CA GLU A 110 -4.08 12.12 18.61
C GLU A 110 -3.73 12.40 20.08
N THR A 111 -4.72 12.30 20.98
CA THR A 111 -4.49 12.43 22.42
C THR A 111 -3.49 11.38 22.93
N LEU A 112 -3.64 10.12 22.53
CA LEU A 112 -2.75 9.03 22.95
C LEU A 112 -1.35 9.19 22.33
N ARG A 113 -1.24 9.74 21.12
CA ARG A 113 0.05 10.11 20.50
C ARG A 113 0.73 11.26 21.22
N GLY A 114 -0.03 12.26 21.67
CA GLY A 114 0.46 13.32 22.55
C GLY A 114 1.05 12.79 23.86
N GLN A 115 0.55 11.66 24.35
CA GLN A 115 1.09 10.93 25.50
C GLN A 115 2.33 10.08 25.17
N LYS A 116 2.89 10.22 23.95
CA LYS A 116 4.06 9.47 23.45
C LYS A 116 3.86 7.95 23.42
N MET A 117 2.62 7.47 23.29
CA MET A 117 2.39 6.05 23.07
C MET A 117 2.71 5.65 21.63
N GLY A 118 3.40 4.52 21.48
CA GLY A 118 3.61 3.86 20.19
C GLY A 118 2.31 3.31 19.62
N TRP A 119 2.26 3.10 18.32
CA TRP A 119 1.03 2.68 17.62
C TRP A 119 0.53 1.31 18.09
N GLY A 120 1.44 0.38 18.35
CA GLY A 120 1.14 -0.93 18.90
C GLY A 120 0.52 -0.87 20.30
N LYS A 121 0.94 0.09 21.14
CA LYS A 121 0.34 0.32 22.46
C LYS A 121 -1.07 0.89 22.33
N ILE A 122 -1.27 1.80 21.39
CA ILE A 122 -2.58 2.38 21.09
C ILE A 122 -3.54 1.29 20.57
N ALA A 123 -3.11 0.47 19.62
CA ALA A 123 -3.90 -0.63 19.09
C ALA A 123 -4.27 -1.64 20.20
N ASN A 124 -3.32 -1.99 21.07
CA ASN A 124 -3.57 -2.86 22.22
C ASN A 124 -4.55 -2.24 23.21
N TYR A 125 -4.43 -0.95 23.51
CA TYR A 125 -5.34 -0.20 24.40
C TYR A 125 -6.79 -0.27 23.91
N PHE A 126 -7.01 -0.24 22.60
CA PHE A 126 -8.31 -0.36 21.98
C PHE A 126 -8.71 -1.80 21.62
N GLY A 127 -7.88 -2.80 21.95
CA GLY A 127 -8.19 -4.21 21.70
C GLY A 127 -8.17 -4.64 20.23
N PHE A 128 -7.63 -3.83 19.31
CA PHE A 128 -7.47 -4.21 17.90
C PHE A 128 -6.01 -4.50 17.53
N LYS A 129 -5.79 -5.19 16.40
CA LYS A 129 -4.46 -5.58 15.92
C LYS A 129 -3.85 -4.51 15.02
N LEU A 130 -2.53 -4.37 15.04
CA LEU A 130 -1.82 -3.41 14.20
C LEU A 130 -1.65 -3.87 12.75
N GLY A 131 -1.69 -5.18 12.48
CA GLY A 131 -1.56 -5.74 11.13
C GLY A 131 -2.48 -5.13 10.06
N PRO A 132 -3.80 -4.96 10.29
CA PRO A 132 -4.67 -4.25 9.35
C PRO A 132 -4.24 -2.81 9.05
N VAL A 133 -3.73 -2.09 10.06
CA VAL A 133 -3.21 -0.73 9.94
C VAL A 133 -1.95 -0.71 9.08
N VAL A 134 -1.02 -1.64 9.33
CA VAL A 134 0.20 -1.83 8.51
C VAL A 134 -0.18 -2.12 7.06
N SER A 135 -1.14 -3.03 6.84
CA SER A 135 -1.62 -3.39 5.51
C SER A 135 -2.22 -2.19 4.77
N ALA A 136 -3.06 -1.41 5.44
CA ALA A 136 -3.65 -0.19 4.89
C ALA A 136 -2.57 0.84 4.53
N ALA A 137 -1.62 1.10 5.42
CA ALA A 137 -0.50 2.00 5.16
C ALA A 137 0.39 1.52 3.99
N GLN A 138 0.65 0.21 3.90
CA GLN A 138 1.39 -0.38 2.80
C GLN A 138 0.65 -0.23 1.46
N HIS A 139 -0.68 -0.35 1.46
CA HIS A 139 -1.51 -0.10 0.29
C HIS A 139 -1.37 1.34 -0.20
N VAL A 140 -1.48 2.30 0.72
CA VAL A 140 -1.28 3.73 0.44
C VAL A 140 0.09 4.00 -0.18
N ARG A 141 1.16 3.39 0.39
CA ARG A 141 2.52 3.48 -0.16
C ARG A 141 2.62 2.93 -1.58
N ASN A 142 1.96 1.81 -1.87
CA ASN A 142 2.00 1.22 -3.20
C ASN A 142 1.29 2.12 -4.23
N GLU A 143 0.15 2.73 -3.85
CA GLU A 143 -0.53 3.73 -4.66
C GLU A 143 0.31 5.01 -4.84
N ALA A 144 1.00 5.44 -3.78
CA ALA A 144 1.93 6.55 -3.80
C ALA A 144 3.02 6.36 -4.85
N ARG A 145 3.63 5.17 -4.88
CA ARG A 145 4.64 4.82 -5.88
C ARG A 145 4.07 4.76 -7.29
N THR A 146 2.86 4.24 -7.44
CA THR A 146 2.22 4.11 -8.76
C THR A 146 1.90 5.47 -9.34
N THR A 147 1.38 6.39 -8.54
CA THR A 147 1.09 7.78 -8.92
C THR A 147 2.38 8.59 -9.18
N ALA A 148 3.42 8.40 -8.37
CA ALA A 148 4.74 8.99 -8.61
C ALA A 148 5.37 8.48 -9.92
N ALA A 149 5.35 7.17 -10.18
CA ALA A 149 5.93 6.57 -11.39
C ALA A 149 5.19 6.99 -12.66
N SER A 150 3.86 7.12 -12.60
CA SER A 150 3.06 7.59 -13.74
C SER A 150 3.27 9.08 -14.05
N ASN A 151 3.61 9.90 -13.05
CA ASN A 151 4.02 11.29 -13.27
C ASN A 151 5.41 11.41 -13.92
N VAL A 152 6.36 10.53 -13.59
CA VAL A 152 7.67 10.46 -14.27
C VAL A 152 7.51 10.04 -15.74
N GLY A 153 6.54 9.18 -16.07
CA GLY A 153 6.21 8.84 -17.45
C GLY A 153 5.50 9.96 -18.24
N LYS A 154 4.93 10.96 -17.55
CA LYS A 154 4.19 12.07 -18.18
C LYS A 154 5.08 13.29 -18.49
N SER A 155 6.31 13.31 -17.99
CA SER A 155 7.32 14.33 -18.32
C SER A 155 8.06 14.07 -19.65
N GLY A 156 7.78 12.95 -20.33
CA GLY A 156 8.46 12.54 -21.57
C GLY A 156 7.65 12.67 -22.87
N LYS A 157 6.43 13.23 -22.85
CA LYS A 157 5.64 13.44 -24.09
C LYS A 157 5.00 14.82 -24.08
N PRO A 158 5.45 15.76 -24.94
CA PRO A 158 4.69 16.99 -25.15
C PRO A 158 3.37 16.61 -25.82
N ALA A 159 2.27 16.97 -25.16
CA ALA A 159 0.97 17.04 -25.81
C ALA A 159 0.98 18.28 -26.73
N THR A 160 0.73 18.06 -28.02
CA THR A 160 0.18 19.11 -28.88
C THR A 160 -0.96 18.51 -29.67
N ALA A 161 -2.16 18.94 -29.31
CA ALA A 161 -3.37 18.67 -30.05
C ALA A 161 -3.34 19.42 -31.39
N THR A 162 -3.70 18.76 -32.48
CA THR A 162 -4.34 19.45 -33.61
C THR A 162 -5.43 18.56 -34.19
N ARG A 163 -6.65 18.88 -33.72
CA ARG A 163 -7.94 18.64 -34.34
C ARG A 163 -7.94 19.03 -35.82
N VAL A 164 -8.23 18.11 -36.74
CA VAL A 164 -9.08 18.37 -37.91
C VAL A 164 -9.88 17.11 -38.23
N GLU A 165 -11.19 17.27 -38.16
CA GLU A 165 -12.25 16.37 -38.61
C GLU A 165 -12.44 16.55 -40.13
N ARG A 166 -12.24 15.50 -40.96
CA ARG A 166 -13.07 15.22 -42.16
C ARG A 166 -12.56 14.07 -43.03
N ALA A 167 -13.56 13.31 -43.49
CA ALA A 167 -13.70 12.70 -44.81
C ALA A 167 -13.00 11.35 -45.09
N GLY A 168 -13.85 10.34 -45.33
CA GLY A 168 -13.60 9.38 -46.41
C GLY A 168 -13.62 7.90 -46.04
N ARG A 169 -14.81 7.34 -45.82
CA ARG A 169 -15.09 5.92 -46.12
C ARG A 169 -14.74 5.65 -47.60
N PRO A 170 -14.08 4.53 -47.93
CA PRO A 170 -14.78 3.40 -48.57
C PRO A 170 -14.33 2.06 -47.94
N GLU A 171 -15.22 1.27 -47.36
CA GLU A 171 -15.94 0.16 -47.99
C GLU A 171 -15.07 -0.95 -48.64
N ARG A 172 -15.24 -2.18 -48.13
CA ARG A 172 -14.74 -3.50 -48.60
C ARG A 172 -13.23 -3.73 -48.38
N VAL A 173 -12.77 -4.86 -47.84
CA VAL A 173 -12.94 -6.21 -48.39
C VAL A 173 -12.93 -7.27 -47.28
N SER A 174 -13.81 -8.25 -47.50
CA SER A 174 -14.11 -9.44 -46.74
C SER A 174 -12.92 -10.34 -46.42
N ARG A 175 -12.99 -10.92 -45.21
CA ARG A 175 -12.56 -12.29 -44.85
C ARG A 175 -12.35 -13.23 -46.05
N PRO A 176 -11.18 -13.88 -46.16
CA PRO A 176 -11.07 -15.18 -46.80
C PRO A 176 -10.98 -16.30 -45.75
N GLU A 177 -11.78 -17.33 -45.98
CA GLU A 177 -11.95 -18.51 -45.15
C GLU A 177 -10.73 -19.46 -45.19
N ARG A 178 -10.47 -20.06 -44.02
CA ARG A 178 -9.96 -21.42 -43.77
C ARG A 178 -9.65 -22.27 -45.03
N PRO A 179 -8.39 -22.66 -45.29
CA PRO A 179 -8.13 -23.78 -46.19
C PRO A 179 -8.48 -25.11 -45.51
N ALA A 180 -9.28 -25.90 -46.21
CA ALA A 180 -9.71 -27.23 -45.84
C ALA A 180 -8.59 -28.28 -46.02
N ARG A 181 -8.61 -29.24 -45.10
CA ARG A 181 -8.11 -30.63 -45.15
C ARG A 181 -7.77 -31.19 -46.55
N PRO A 182 -6.60 -31.81 -46.75
CA PRO A 182 -6.47 -32.92 -47.70
C PRO A 182 -6.77 -34.25 -46.98
N GLU A 183 -7.81 -34.95 -47.44
CA GLU A 183 -8.08 -36.34 -47.07
C GLU A 183 -7.60 -37.28 -48.19
N ARG A 184 -6.57 -38.08 -47.86
CA ARG A 184 -6.29 -39.47 -48.32
C ARG A 184 -5.86 -39.74 -49.78
N ALA A 185 -4.67 -40.35 -49.91
CA ALA A 185 -4.34 -41.42 -50.86
C ALA A 185 -3.41 -42.40 -50.11
N ALA A 186 -3.90 -43.55 -49.66
CA ALA A 186 -3.97 -44.83 -50.39
C ALA A 186 -2.58 -45.47 -50.63
N ARG A 187 -2.42 -46.63 -49.98
CA ARG A 187 -1.33 -47.61 -50.00
C ARG A 187 -1.17 -48.27 -51.38
N VAL A 188 0.02 -48.18 -51.99
CA VAL A 188 0.68 -49.16 -52.90
C VAL A 188 2.15 -48.69 -52.96
N HIS A 189 3.19 -49.43 -52.60
CA HIS A 189 3.69 -50.69 -53.17
C HIS A 189 4.68 -51.34 -52.19
#